data_AF-A0A2E9MLF1-F1
#
_entry.id   AF-A0A2E9MLF1-F1
#
_cell.length_a   1.000
_cell.length_b   1.000
_cell.length_c   1.000
_cell.angle_alpha   90.00
_cell.angle_beta   90.00
_cell.angle_gamma   90.00
#
_symmetry.space_group_name_H-M   'P 1'
#
loop_
_entity.id
_entity.type
_entity.pdbx_description
1 polymer ?
#
loop_
_entity_poly.entity_id
_entity_poly.type
_entity_poly.pdbx_seq_one_letter_code
_entity_poly.pdbx_strand_id
1 'polypeptide(L)' 'MRSFSPPHLGWAARWGRPEAVGLLLERGAKTNLPDDLPWATPLAWARKKGHREVEQILIDAGASSLST' A
#
# COMPACT_ATOMS: atom_id res chain seq x y z
N MET A 1 16.71 -5.10 14.58
CA MET A 1 16.38 -4.55 13.25
C MET A 1 14.88 -4.66 13.07
N ARG A 2 14.11 -3.63 13.44
CA ARG A 2 12.66 -3.62 13.30
C ARG A 2 12.34 -3.13 11.89
N SER A 3 11.84 -4.01 11.03
CA SER A 3 11.25 -3.64 9.75
C SER A 3 9.97 -2.84 10.01
N PHE A 4 10.13 -1.54 10.27
CA PHE A 4 9.02 -0.60 10.22
C PHE A 4 8.64 -0.48 8.74
N SER A 5 7.69 -1.30 8.28
CA SER A 5 6.79 -0.77 7.25
C SER A 5 6.10 0.40 7.91
N PRO A 6 6.29 1.62 7.42
CA PRO A 6 5.60 2.74 8.00
C PRO A 6 4.09 2.46 7.82
N PRO A 7 3.30 2.33 8.90
CA PRO A 7 1.83 2.11 8.83
C PRO A 7 1.11 3.20 7.99
N HIS A 8 1.85 4.25 7.65
CA HIS A 8 1.56 5.34 6.74
C HIS A 8 1.10 4.91 5.34
N LEU A 9 1.67 3.88 4.69
CA LEU A 9 1.22 3.50 3.34
C LEU A 9 -0.18 2.86 3.37
N GLY A 10 -0.40 1.94 4.31
CA GLY A 10 -1.72 1.34 4.56
C GLY A 10 -2.77 2.36 4.98
N TRP A 11 -2.39 3.33 5.81
CA TRP A 11 -3.26 4.45 6.19
C TRP A 11 -3.55 5.36 5.00
N ALA A 12 -2.55 5.81 4.26
CA ALA A 12 -2.74 6.67 3.09
C ALA A 12 -3.68 5.99 2.06
N ALA A 13 -3.55 4.68 1.89
CA ALA A 13 -4.46 3.89 1.06
C ALA A 13 -5.87 3.77 1.62
N ARG A 14 -6.01 3.58 2.95
CA ARG A 14 -7.32 3.57 3.63
C ARG A 14 -8.06 4.91 3.54
N TRP A 15 -7.32 6.03 3.52
CA TRP A 15 -7.88 7.38 3.42
C TRP A 15 -8.01 7.89 1.98
N GLY A 16 -7.57 7.11 0.98
CA GLY A 16 -7.67 7.50 -0.43
C GLY A 16 -6.78 8.69 -0.77
N ARG A 17 -5.56 8.75 -0.23
CA ARG A 17 -4.60 9.86 -0.45
C ARG A 17 -3.54 9.50 -1.49
N PRO A 18 -3.79 9.68 -2.79
CA PRO A 18 -2.88 9.30 -3.87
C PRO A 18 -1.52 10.00 -3.80
N GLU A 19 -1.50 11.31 -3.56
CA GLU A 19 -0.24 12.08 -3.44
C GLU A 19 0.63 11.58 -2.29
N ALA A 20 0.01 11.29 -1.13
CA ALA A 20 0.75 10.76 0.01
C ALA A 20 1.32 9.36 -0.30
N VAL A 21 0.56 8.52 -0.99
CA VAL A 21 1.01 7.19 -1.44
C VAL A 21 2.20 7.34 -2.39
N GLY A 22 2.11 8.21 -3.41
CA GLY A 22 3.23 8.47 -4.33
C GLY A 22 4.50 8.91 -3.60
N LEU A 23 4.40 9.91 -2.72
CA LEU A 23 5.52 10.41 -1.90
C LEU A 23 6.14 9.36 -0.99
N LEU A 24 5.35 8.41 -0.48
CA LEU A 24 5.82 7.31 0.35
C LEU A 24 6.56 6.28 -0.50
N LEU A 25 6.03 5.95 -1.68
CA LEU A 25 6.65 5.02 -2.62
C LEU A 25 7.97 5.56 -3.17
N GLU A 26 8.03 6.85 -3.52
CA GLU A 26 9.28 7.52 -3.91
C GLU A 26 10.35 7.48 -2.81
N ARG A 27 9.93 7.49 -1.54
CA ARG A 27 10.85 7.32 -0.39
C ARG A 27 11.25 5.87 -0.13
N GLY A 28 10.87 4.93 -1.00
CA GLY A 28 11.17 3.50 -0.85
C GLY A 28 10.31 2.80 0.19
N ALA A 29 9.10 3.30 0.47
CA ALA A 29 8.15 2.57 1.30
C ALA A 29 7.82 1.22 0.67
N LYS A 30 7.97 0.16 1.46
CA LYS A 30 7.62 -1.19 1.01
C LYS A 30 6.10 -1.30 0.91
N THR A 31 5.63 -1.67 -0.28
CA THR A 31 4.22 -1.89 -0.59
C THR A 31 3.64 -3.12 0.11
N ASN A 32 4.49 -4.09 0.43
CA ASN A 32 4.12 -5.30 1.15
C ASN A 32 5.26 -5.72 2.10
N LEU A 33 4.91 -6.15 3.31
CA LEU A 33 5.82 -6.88 4.18
C LEU A 33 5.50 -8.38 4.09
N PRO A 34 6.51 -9.26 4.16
CA PRO A 34 6.27 -10.71 4.17
C PRO A 34 5.47 -11.19 5.39
N ASP A 35 5.38 -10.38 6.45
CA ASP A 35 4.64 -10.66 7.68
C ASP A 35 3.22 -10.04 7.67
N ASP A 36 2.91 -9.19 6.69
CA ASP A 36 1.60 -8.54 6.61
C ASP A 36 0.55 -9.54 6.14
N LEU A 37 -0.57 -9.58 6.86
CA LEU A 37 -1.70 -10.42 6.48
C LEU A 37 -2.23 -9.98 5.11
N PRO A 38 -2.69 -10.90 4.25
CA PRO A 38 -3.13 -10.58 2.89
C PRO A 38 -4.28 -9.54 2.86
N TRP A 39 -5.08 -9.49 3.93
CA TRP A 39 -6.16 -8.51 4.10
C TRP A 39 -5.70 -7.16 4.68
N ALA A 40 -4.49 -7.07 5.22
CA ALA A 40 -3.91 -5.87 5.83
C ALA A 40 -3.01 -5.08 4.88
N THR A 41 -2.91 -5.49 3.61
CA THR A 41 -2.13 -4.77 2.60
C THR A 41 -2.78 -3.42 2.19
N PRO A 42 -1.96 -2.40 1.84
CA PRO A 42 -2.46 -1.10 1.38
C PRO A 42 -3.39 -1.24 0.17
N LEU A 43 -3.11 -2.21 -0.72
CA LEU A 43 -3.96 -2.53 -1.86
C LEU A 43 -5.34 -3.05 -1.42
N ALA A 44 -5.39 -3.95 -0.43
CA ALA A 44 -6.65 -4.44 0.12
C ALA A 44 -7.49 -3.31 0.75
N TRP A 45 -6.85 -2.36 1.43
CA TRP A 45 -7.54 -1.18 1.98
C TRP A 45 -8.09 -0.27 0.88
N ALA A 46 -7.29 0.04 -0.15
CA ALA A 46 -7.72 0.86 -1.27
C ALA A 46 -8.91 0.21 -1.99
N ARG A 47 -8.84 -1.10 -2.27
CA ARG A 47 -9.89 -1.86 -2.97
C ARG A 47 -11.16 -2.01 -2.13
N LYS A 48 -11.04 -2.25 -0.82
CA LYS A 48 -12.17 -2.32 0.11
C LYS A 48 -12.91 -0.98 0.26
N LYS A 49 -12.19 0.13 0.13
CA LYS A 49 -12.74 1.48 0.18
C LYS A 49 -13.16 2.04 -1.19
N GLY A 50 -12.77 1.38 -2.28
CA GLY A 50 -13.07 1.82 -3.65
C GLY A 50 -12.16 2.96 -4.15
N HIS A 51 -10.99 3.15 -3.56
CA HIS A 51 -10.03 4.18 -3.95
C HIS A 51 -9.21 3.72 -5.18
N ARG A 52 -9.83 3.74 -6.36
CA ARG A 52 -9.22 3.28 -7.62
C ARG A 52 -7.92 3.99 -7.99
N GLU A 53 -7.81 5.28 -7.68
CA GLU A 53 -6.59 6.06 -7.99
C GLU A 53 -5.41 5.57 -7.15
N VAL A 54 -5.64 5.29 -5.86
CA VAL A 54 -4.62 4.71 -4.99
C VAL A 54 -4.31 3.26 -5.37
N GLU A 55 -5.33 2.49 -5.74
CA GLU A 55 -5.15 1.12 -6.24
C GLU A 55 -4.18 1.10 -7.44
N GLN A 56 -4.37 2.01 -8.41
CA GLN A 56 -3.46 2.09 -9.56
C GLN A 56 -2.05 2.50 -9.19
N ILE A 57 -1.87 3.49 -8.31
CA ILE A 57 -0.53 3.90 -7.85
C ILE A 57 0.19 2.74 -7.16
N LEU A 58 -0.52 1.96 -6.35
CA LEU A 58 0.06 0.80 -5.67
C LEU A 58 0.42 -0.31 -6.65
N ILE A 59 -0.43 -0.61 -7.63
CA ILE A 59 -0.16 -1.61 -8.68
C ILE A 59 1.05 -1.19 -9.51
N ASP A 60 1.12 0.08 -9.91
CA ASP A 60 2.24 0.64 -10.68
C ASP A 60 3.57 0.54 -9.92
N ALA A 61 3.51 0.74 -8.60
CA ALA A 61 4.66 0.54 -7.71
C ALA A 61 4.97 -0.93 -7.36
N GLY A 62 4.34 -1.89 -8.05
CA GLY A 62 4.59 -3.32 -7.87
C GLY A 62 3.97 -3.91 -6.60
N ALA A 63 2.96 -3.26 -6.01
CA ALA A 63 2.16 -3.86 -4.94
C ALA A 63 1.39 -5.05 -5.53
N SER A 64 1.94 -6.24 -5.35
CA SER A 64 1.35 -7.46 -5.91
C SER A 64 0.11 -7.85 -5.10
N SER A 65 -1.02 -8.04 -5.78
CA SER A 65 -2.24 -8.62 -5.17
C SER A 65 -2.17 -10.16 -5.09
N LEU A 66 -1.04 -10.76 -5.46
CA LEU A 66 -0.94 -12.18 -5.79
C LEU A 66 0.13 -12.86 -4.92
N SER A 67 -0.34 -13.60 -3.92
CA SER A 67 0.21 -14.93 -3.66
C SER A 67 -0.23 -15.83 -4.82
N THR A 68 0.69 -16.16 -5.71
CA THR A 68 0.67 -17.40 -6.50
C THR A 68 1.96 -18.12 -6.22
#